data_AF-G2XYZ8-F1
#
_entry.id   AF-G2XYZ8-F1
#
_cell.length_a   1.000
_cell.length_b   1.000
_cell.length_c   1.000
_cell.angle_alpha   90.00
_cell.angle_beta   90.00
_cell.angle_gamma   90.00
#
_symmetry.space_group_name_H-M   'P 1'
#
loop_
_entity.id
_entity.type
_entity.pdbx_description
1 polymer ?
#
loop_
_entity_poly.entity_id
_entity_poly.type
_entity_poly.pdbx_seq_one_letter_code
_entity_poly.pdbx_strand_id
1 'polypeptide(L)'
;MTAKGAHVIISSPTPDNTCETGTCSYTSPRFTGYGEIVVENVGSMASFIDHGTYLANQYAILGAATVDTYYPNDHTHTSPIAADLVAGVFVKGVLCAGSSNPLYSYIKNSTDSVVGTCI
;
A
#
# COMPACT_ATOMS: atom_id res chain seq x y z
N MET A 1 2.80 9.95 -19.83
CA MET A 1 2.06 8.68 -19.71
C MET A 1 0.62 8.86 -20.14
N THR A 2 -0.12 9.77 -19.49
CA THR A 2 -1.52 10.09 -19.83
C THR A 2 -1.74 10.64 -21.23
N ALA A 3 -0.82 11.46 -21.76
CA ALA A 3 -0.84 11.90 -23.16
C ALA A 3 -0.73 10.75 -24.20
N LYS A 4 -0.30 9.55 -23.77
CA LYS A 4 -0.27 8.33 -24.58
C LYS A 4 -1.47 7.40 -24.31
N GLY A 5 -2.48 7.87 -23.59
CA GLY A 5 -3.71 7.11 -23.26
C GLY A 5 -3.59 6.17 -22.06
N ALA A 6 -2.46 6.15 -21.33
CA ALA A 6 -2.32 5.32 -20.13
C ALA A 6 -2.97 5.98 -18.91
N HIS A 7 -3.69 5.19 -18.11
CA HIS A 7 -4.05 5.59 -16.74
C HIS A 7 -2.85 5.36 -15.82
N VAL A 8 -2.67 6.24 -14.84
CA VAL A 8 -1.53 6.21 -13.91
C VAL A 8 -2.02 5.94 -12.49
N ILE A 9 -1.45 4.95 -11.84
CA ILE A 9 -1.70 4.68 -10.41
C ILE A 9 -0.47 5.16 -9.65
N ILE A 10 -0.65 6.16 -8.79
CA ILE A 10 0.37 6.61 -7.86
C ILE A 10 0.15 5.88 -6.54
N SER A 11 1.16 5.16 -6.09
CA SER A 11 1.16 4.45 -4.82
C SER A 11 2.03 5.21 -3.82
N SER A 12 1.57 5.38 -2.59
CA SER A 12 2.46 5.85 -1.52
C SER A 12 3.60 4.84 -1.28
N PRO A 13 4.78 5.28 -0.81
CA PRO A 13 5.83 4.35 -0.41
C PRO A 13 5.35 3.42 0.70
N THR A 14 5.77 2.16 0.66
CA THR A 14 5.62 1.27 1.81
C THR A 14 6.46 1.79 2.98
N PRO A 15 6.00 1.69 4.23
CA PRO A 15 6.85 1.97 5.38
C PRO A 15 8.01 0.98 5.50
N ASP A 16 9.05 1.42 6.20
CA ASP A 16 10.01 0.53 6.87
C ASP A 16 9.29 -0.32 7.96
N ASN A 17 10.02 -1.08 8.74
CA ASN A 17 9.48 -1.81 9.89
C ASN A 17 8.83 -0.83 10.88
N THR A 18 7.50 -0.71 10.85
CA THR A 18 6.74 0.17 11.74
C THR A 18 6.78 -0.25 13.20
N CYS A 19 7.24 -1.46 13.48
CA CYS A 19 7.30 -2.06 14.81
C CYS A 19 8.73 -2.14 15.39
N GLU A 20 9.72 -1.51 14.73
CA GLU A 20 11.17 -1.59 15.06
C GLU A 20 11.50 -1.26 16.53
N THR A 21 10.66 -0.45 17.19
CA THR A 21 10.86 -0.06 18.59
C THR A 21 10.11 -0.93 19.61
N GLY A 22 9.53 -2.05 19.16
CA GLY A 22 8.73 -2.97 19.97
C GLY A 22 7.23 -2.62 20.03
N THR A 23 6.83 -1.46 19.52
CA THR A 23 5.42 -1.11 19.27
C THR A 23 5.25 -0.63 17.83
N CYS A 24 4.13 -1.00 17.21
CA CYS A 24 3.85 -0.62 15.84
C CYS A 24 3.27 0.80 15.79
N SER A 25 3.97 1.72 15.12
CA SER A 25 3.53 3.09 14.90
C SER A 25 3.90 3.55 13.50
N TYR A 26 3.00 4.29 12.85
CA TYR A 26 3.21 4.78 11.50
C TYR A 26 2.73 6.22 11.35
N THR A 27 3.49 6.99 10.62
CA THR A 27 3.12 8.30 10.10
C THR A 27 3.58 8.35 8.67
N SER A 28 2.71 8.75 7.76
CA SER A 28 3.04 8.81 6.36
C SER A 28 4.20 9.79 6.11
N PRO A 29 5.20 9.41 5.29
CA PRO A 29 6.26 10.33 4.93
C PRO A 29 5.69 11.44 4.03
N ARG A 30 6.40 12.57 3.94
CA ARG A 30 6.04 13.68 3.03
C ARG A 30 5.81 13.26 1.57
N PHE A 31 6.44 12.16 1.15
CA PHE A 31 6.30 11.62 -0.20
C PHE A 31 4.91 11.07 -0.50
N THR A 32 4.15 10.64 0.52
CA THR A 32 2.74 10.26 0.39
C THR A 32 1.93 11.46 -0.09
N GLY A 33 2.01 12.59 0.62
CA GLY A 33 1.33 13.83 0.23
C GLY A 33 1.79 14.38 -1.13
N TYR A 34 3.06 14.19 -1.49
CA TYR A 34 3.53 14.54 -2.84
C TYR A 34 2.88 13.68 -3.92
N GLY A 35 2.62 12.40 -3.64
CA GLY A 35 1.90 11.50 -4.54
C GLY A 35 0.45 11.95 -4.77
N GLU A 36 -0.24 12.38 -3.71
CA GLU A 36 -1.59 12.93 -3.79
C GLU A 36 -1.63 14.20 -4.65
N ILE A 37 -0.71 15.14 -4.41
CA ILE A 37 -0.57 16.37 -5.22
C ILE A 37 -0.32 16.04 -6.70
N VAL A 38 0.45 14.99 -7.01
CA VAL A 38 0.65 14.54 -8.40
C VAL A 38 -0.66 14.07 -9.02
N VAL A 39 -1.47 13.29 -8.30
CA VAL A 39 -2.78 12.81 -8.79
C VAL A 39 -3.73 13.99 -9.02
N GLU A 40 -3.79 14.95 -8.09
CA GLU A 40 -4.60 16.17 -8.24
C GLU A 40 -4.23 16.95 -9.50
N ASN A 41 -2.93 17.13 -9.78
CA ASN A 41 -2.47 17.85 -10.96
C ASN A 41 -2.71 17.09 -12.28
N VAL A 42 -2.74 15.76 -12.26
CA VAL A 42 -2.99 14.94 -13.45
C VAL A 42 -4.49 14.79 -13.73
N GLY A 43 -5.33 14.82 -12.69
CA GLY A 43 -6.78 14.71 -12.80
C GLY A 43 -7.26 13.28 -13.05
N SER A 44 -8.37 13.14 -13.79
CA SER A 44 -9.13 11.88 -13.92
C SER A 44 -8.40 10.69 -14.54
N MET A 45 -7.23 10.91 -15.15
CA MET A 45 -6.38 9.85 -15.69
C MET A 45 -5.41 9.28 -14.65
N ALA A 46 -5.39 9.82 -13.43
CA ALA A 46 -4.60 9.30 -12.33
C ALA A 46 -5.46 8.94 -11.12
N SER A 47 -4.98 7.97 -10.34
CA SER A 47 -5.59 7.55 -9.08
C SER A 47 -4.51 7.35 -8.03
N PHE A 48 -4.85 7.56 -6.76
CA PHE A 48 -3.96 7.33 -5.63
C PHE A 48 -4.32 6.03 -4.89
N ILE A 49 -3.29 5.31 -4.41
CA ILE A 49 -3.44 4.21 -3.46
C ILE A 49 -2.50 4.49 -2.29
N ASP A 50 -3.04 4.63 -1.08
CA ASP A 50 -2.23 4.79 0.13
C ASP A 50 -1.69 3.45 0.66
N HIS A 51 -0.85 2.82 -0.14
CA HIS A 51 -0.25 1.51 0.13
C HIS A 51 0.47 1.48 1.49
N GLY A 52 1.13 2.57 1.87
CA GLY A 52 1.82 2.70 3.15
C GLY A 52 0.87 2.54 4.34
N THR A 53 -0.28 3.23 4.34
CA THR A 53 -1.27 3.10 5.43
C THR A 53 -1.90 1.71 5.46
N TYR A 54 -2.23 1.13 4.30
CA TYR A 54 -2.75 -0.25 4.25
C TYR A 54 -1.76 -1.26 4.84
N LEU A 55 -0.46 -1.14 4.53
CA LEU A 55 0.57 -2.01 5.10
C LEU A 55 0.75 -1.78 6.60
N ALA A 56 0.82 -0.53 7.04
CA ALA A 56 0.98 -0.19 8.44
C ALA A 56 -0.17 -0.72 9.32
N ASN A 57 -1.41 -0.62 8.84
CA ASN A 57 -2.58 -1.18 9.53
C ASN A 57 -2.48 -2.70 9.66
N GLN A 58 -2.02 -3.39 8.61
CA GLN A 58 -1.82 -4.84 8.67
C GLN A 58 -0.69 -5.23 9.63
N TYR A 59 0.41 -4.47 9.68
CA TYR A 59 1.47 -4.67 10.66
C TYR A 59 1.00 -4.45 12.10
N ALA A 60 0.16 -3.43 12.34
CA ALA A 60 -0.43 -3.19 13.66
C ALA A 60 -1.29 -4.38 14.13
N ILE A 61 -2.00 -5.06 13.22
CA ILE A 61 -2.78 -6.28 13.52
C ILE A 61 -1.86 -7.47 13.84
N LEU A 62 -0.77 -7.64 13.09
CA LEU A 62 0.16 -8.77 13.25
C LEU A 62 1.06 -8.65 14.48
N GLY A 63 1.36 -7.41 14.89
CA GLY A 63 2.19 -7.10 16.06
C GLY A 63 3.70 -7.26 15.82
N ALA A 64 4.49 -6.62 16.68
CA ALA A 64 5.95 -6.49 16.53
C ALA A 64 6.68 -7.83 16.37
N ALA A 65 6.33 -8.83 17.20
CA ALA A 65 6.99 -10.14 17.14
C ALA A 65 6.90 -10.80 15.76
N THR A 66 5.78 -10.64 15.04
CA THR A 66 5.64 -11.15 13.68
C THR A 66 6.35 -10.25 12.68
N VAL A 67 6.13 -8.94 12.77
CA VAL A 67 6.66 -7.96 11.80
C VAL A 67 8.18 -7.93 11.83
N ASP A 68 8.85 -8.09 12.97
CA ASP A 68 10.31 -8.13 13.03
C ASP A 68 10.89 -9.32 12.23
N THR A 69 10.18 -10.45 12.16
CA THR A 69 10.60 -11.59 11.32
C THR A 69 10.51 -11.31 9.82
N TYR A 70 9.79 -10.25 9.44
CA TYR A 70 9.64 -9.83 8.05
C TYR A 70 10.82 -9.03 7.54
N TYR A 71 11.74 -8.60 8.40
CA TYR A 71 12.86 -7.72 8.08
C TYR A 71 14.19 -8.39 8.48
N PRO A 72 14.64 -9.42 7.73
CA PRO A 72 15.74 -10.29 8.16
C PRO A 72 17.14 -9.66 8.10
N ASN A 73 17.31 -8.56 7.36
CA ASN A 73 18.62 -7.94 7.12
C ASN A 73 18.69 -6.51 7.65
N ASP A 74 17.64 -5.72 7.41
CA ASP A 74 17.49 -4.34 7.83
C ASP A 74 16.00 -4.00 7.89
N HIS A 75 15.67 -2.80 8.37
CA HIS A 75 14.30 -2.35 8.55
C HIS A 75 13.55 -1.97 7.27
N THR A 76 14.14 -2.10 6.07
CA THR A 76 13.52 -1.69 4.81
C THR A 76 13.20 -2.89 3.91
N HIS A 77 14.11 -3.86 3.82
CA HIS A 77 14.01 -4.97 2.87
C HIS A 77 13.21 -6.14 3.46
N THR A 78 12.01 -6.34 2.94
CA THR A 78 11.10 -7.40 3.36
C THR A 78 11.55 -8.80 2.94
N SER A 79 11.26 -9.80 3.77
CA SER A 79 11.37 -11.21 3.45
C SER A 79 10.37 -11.61 2.36
N PRO A 80 10.52 -12.77 1.68
CA PRO A 80 9.58 -13.19 0.64
C PRO A 80 8.13 -13.31 1.11
N ILE A 81 7.91 -13.80 2.34
CA ILE A 81 6.56 -13.92 2.93
C ILE A 81 5.95 -12.53 3.14
N ALA A 82 6.74 -11.59 3.62
CA ALA A 82 6.31 -10.22 3.85
C ALA A 82 6.06 -9.48 2.53
N ALA A 83 6.88 -9.70 1.51
CA ALA A 83 6.68 -9.13 0.18
C ALA A 83 5.35 -9.57 -0.46
N ASP A 84 4.93 -10.83 -0.25
CA ASP A 84 3.61 -11.31 -0.68
C ASP A 84 2.46 -10.60 0.05
N LEU A 85 2.60 -10.40 1.37
CA LEU A 85 1.66 -9.60 2.16
C LEU A 85 1.60 -8.14 1.68
N VAL A 86 2.75 -7.51 1.42
CA VAL A 86 2.86 -6.15 0.87
C VAL A 86 2.11 -6.03 -0.45
N ALA A 87 2.28 -7.01 -1.35
CA ALA A 87 1.53 -7.04 -2.61
C ALA A 87 0.02 -7.22 -2.37
N GLY A 88 -0.36 -8.10 -1.45
CA GLY A 88 -1.75 -8.32 -1.07
C GLY A 88 -2.44 -7.04 -0.58
N VAL A 89 -1.80 -6.26 0.30
CA VAL A 89 -2.40 -5.02 0.81
C VAL A 89 -2.49 -3.90 -0.23
N PHE A 90 -1.62 -3.88 -1.25
CA PHE A 90 -1.81 -3.00 -2.41
C PHE A 90 -3.08 -3.36 -3.18
N VAL A 91 -3.25 -4.65 -3.48
CA VAL A 91 -4.45 -5.17 -4.15
C VAL A 91 -5.70 -4.88 -3.32
N LYS A 92 -5.63 -5.00 -1.99
CA LYS A 92 -6.71 -4.57 -1.09
C LYS A 92 -7.06 -3.09 -1.28
N GLY A 93 -6.06 -2.20 -1.31
CA GLY A 93 -6.28 -0.78 -1.56
C GLY A 93 -7.01 -0.52 -2.89
N VAL A 94 -6.61 -1.21 -3.96
CA VAL A 94 -7.28 -1.11 -5.27
C VAL A 94 -8.72 -1.62 -5.21
N LEU A 95 -8.96 -2.76 -4.54
CA LEU A 95 -10.30 -3.33 -4.37
C LEU A 95 -11.22 -2.40 -3.56
N CYS A 96 -10.71 -1.78 -2.50
CA CYS A 96 -11.44 -0.82 -1.68
C CYS A 96 -11.76 0.49 -2.42
N ALA A 97 -10.85 0.95 -3.29
CA ALA A 97 -11.09 2.11 -4.15
C ALA A 97 -12.20 1.86 -5.19
N GLY A 98 -12.50 0.59 -5.51
CA GLY A 98 -13.54 0.25 -6.48
C GLY A 98 -13.24 0.79 -7.88
N SER A 99 -14.29 1.09 -8.64
CA SER A 99 -14.19 1.59 -10.02
C SER A 99 -13.50 2.96 -10.16
N SER A 100 -13.19 3.65 -9.06
CA SER A 100 -12.35 4.86 -9.10
C SER A 100 -10.89 4.56 -9.43
N ASN A 101 -10.43 3.31 -9.26
CA ASN A 101 -9.10 2.87 -9.65
C ASN A 101 -9.15 2.05 -10.96
N PRO A 102 -8.32 2.37 -11.96
CA PRO A 102 -8.35 1.71 -13.27
C PRO A 102 -7.95 0.23 -13.23
N LEU A 103 -7.29 -0.24 -12.17
CA LEU A 103 -6.91 -1.65 -12.04
C LEU A 103 -8.03 -2.53 -11.46
N TYR A 104 -9.06 -1.94 -10.85
CA TYR A 104 -10.13 -2.66 -10.13
C TYR A 104 -10.80 -3.74 -10.97
N SER A 105 -11.18 -3.42 -12.21
CA SER A 105 -11.91 -4.35 -13.10
C SER A 105 -11.07 -5.54 -13.58
N TYR A 106 -9.77 -5.53 -13.33
CA TYR A 106 -8.85 -6.60 -13.75
C TYR A 106 -8.49 -7.54 -12.59
N ILE A 107 -8.87 -7.23 -11.36
CA ILE A 107 -8.62 -8.07 -10.19
C ILE A 107 -9.70 -9.16 -10.11
N LYS A 108 -9.26 -10.42 -10.03
CA LYS A 108 -10.15 -11.58 -9.96
C LYS A 108 -10.61 -11.92 -8.54
N ASN A 109 -9.82 -11.53 -7.54
CA ASN A 109 -10.11 -11.74 -6.13
C ASN A 109 -11.25 -10.82 -5.67
N SER A 110 -12.13 -11.32 -4.80
CA SER A 110 -13.08 -10.46 -4.10
C SER A 110 -12.35 -9.64 -3.03
N THR A 111 -12.91 -8.50 -2.66
CA THR A 111 -12.38 -7.65 -1.58
C THR A 111 -12.13 -8.44 -0.30
N ASP A 112 -13.06 -9.31 0.11
CA ASP A 112 -12.94 -10.08 1.36
C ASP A 112 -11.89 -11.21 1.28
N SER A 113 -11.49 -11.63 0.08
CA SER A 113 -10.50 -12.72 -0.11
C SER A 113 -9.04 -12.26 -0.02
N VAL A 114 -8.79 -10.95 0.02
CA VAL A 114 -7.45 -10.36 0.10
C VAL A 114 -7.19 -9.86 1.52
N VAL A 115 -5.95 -9.93 2.00
CA VAL A 115 -5.55 -9.46 3.33
C VAL A 115 -5.75 -7.95 3.50
N GLY A 116 -6.11 -7.50 4.71
CA GLY A 116 -6.30 -6.09 5.07
C GLY A 116 -7.76 -5.61 5.09
N THR A 117 -7.96 -4.38 5.56
CA THR A 117 -9.28 -3.74 5.72
C THR A 117 -9.29 -2.41 4.98
N CYS A 118 -10.42 -2.05 4.37
CA CYS A 118 -10.59 -0.74 3.74
C CYS A 118 -10.47 0.40 4.77
N ILE A 119 -9.84 1.50 4.36
CA ILE A 119 -9.64 2.72 5.15
C ILE A 119 -10.51 3.86 4.64
#